data_AF-A0A955SDL3-F1
#
_entry.id   AF-A0A955SDL3-F1
#
_cell.length_a   1.000
_cell.length_b   1.000
_cell.length_c   1.000
_cell.angle_alpha   90.00
_cell.angle_beta   90.00
_cell.angle_gamma   90.00
#
_symmetry.space_group_name_H-M   'P 1'
#
loop_
_entity.id
_entity.type
_entity.pdbx_description
1 polymer ?
#
loop_
_entity_poly.entity_id
_entity_poly.type
_entity_poly.pdbx_seq_one_letter_code
_entity_poly.pdbx_strand_id
1 'polypeptide(L)'
;MKTFTLLLLILALNFSSDLSYAQSVDPAVVPIRTINQMKRDNTPATIEGRIVRQVKQDEFILQDNTGSILVDVEREIHFGIRVGQRIRTSGILDINLFGSREFKARNITILEDVKDLPTSDPSTRPDVRYISNVYMTGKDGEIVTVAGQIVRRLDSREIIIRDESGGEIIVDAEYSRFGNMPLNVGQKIVVTGELDIYWGGPWLEIEAHQIEMAVKEIVRKEAPVQLTVIPISDVLINANDGDFVTITATILQRVDQDDFLFQDDTGTITVDADPRRFSHHGLAEGRVYTVTGRVHVDLDGSKEILALIITAQRVQMVEEKTDVLIMEPEIPIASVYYEKSDGDPVTVAGSIIRQVEPNDFFLQDDTGSIVINVPEGKFEKLDLTIGRFVIVKGLVDSVNGTVNEIDATDISVRKRPGE
;
A
#
# COMPACT_ATOMS: atom_id res chain seq x y z
N MET A 1 -58.39 -61.02 -62.62
CA MET A 1 -59.05 -59.77 -62.17
C MET A 1 -58.93 -59.64 -60.67
N LYS A 2 -58.70 -58.40 -60.20
CA LYS A 2 -58.62 -57.89 -58.82
C LYS A 2 -57.22 -57.92 -58.18
N THR A 3 -56.50 -56.86 -58.50
CA THR A 3 -55.40 -56.21 -57.76
C THR A 3 -55.81 -55.86 -56.33
N PHE A 4 -54.94 -56.12 -55.35
CA PHE A 4 -55.02 -55.53 -54.01
C PHE A 4 -53.87 -54.54 -53.85
N THR A 5 -54.22 -53.27 -53.69
CA THR A 5 -53.30 -52.17 -53.42
C THR A 5 -53.06 -52.10 -51.91
N LEU A 6 -51.80 -52.22 -51.48
CA LEU A 6 -51.39 -52.01 -50.09
C LEU A 6 -51.06 -50.52 -49.91
N LEU A 7 -51.88 -49.80 -49.13
CA LEU A 7 -51.66 -48.42 -48.72
C LEU A 7 -51.01 -48.45 -47.32
N LEU A 8 -49.75 -47.98 -47.22
CA LEU A 8 -49.02 -47.83 -45.98
C LEU A 8 -49.40 -46.47 -45.35
N LEU A 9 -50.06 -46.48 -44.20
CA LEU A 9 -50.41 -45.28 -43.43
C LEU A 9 -49.25 -44.92 -42.50
N ILE A 10 -48.55 -43.81 -42.78
CA ILE A 10 -47.53 -43.25 -41.89
C ILE A 10 -48.25 -42.36 -40.87
N LEU A 11 -48.23 -42.77 -39.59
CA LEU A 11 -48.71 -41.99 -38.46
C LEU A 11 -47.58 -41.07 -37.98
N ALA A 12 -47.62 -39.79 -38.33
CA ALA A 12 -46.73 -38.78 -37.75
C ALA A 12 -47.23 -38.40 -36.35
N LEU A 13 -46.55 -38.89 -35.30
CA LEU A 13 -46.70 -38.39 -33.95
C LEU A 13 -45.93 -37.07 -33.83
N ASN A 14 -46.66 -35.96 -33.73
CA ASN A 14 -46.12 -34.68 -33.31
C ASN A 14 -45.75 -34.75 -31.83
N PHE A 15 -44.49 -35.01 -31.50
CA PHE A 15 -43.94 -34.69 -30.19
C PHE A 15 -43.75 -33.17 -30.14
N SER A 16 -44.71 -32.47 -29.53
CA SER A 16 -44.47 -31.10 -29.07
C SER A 16 -43.56 -31.23 -27.85
N SER A 17 -42.31 -30.77 -27.99
CA SER A 17 -41.39 -30.61 -26.87
C SER A 17 -41.84 -29.40 -26.06
N ASP A 18 -42.79 -29.59 -25.15
CA ASP A 18 -43.06 -28.65 -24.07
C ASP A 18 -41.87 -28.70 -23.08
N LEU A 19 -40.80 -27.99 -23.45
CA LEU A 19 -39.78 -27.53 -22.50
C LEU A 19 -40.48 -26.60 -21.52
N SER A 20 -40.97 -27.21 -20.46
CA SER A 20 -41.41 -26.54 -19.25
C SER A 20 -40.20 -25.80 -18.71
N TYR A 21 -40.19 -24.48 -18.85
CA TYR A 21 -39.31 -23.58 -18.12
C TYR A 21 -39.63 -23.78 -16.63
N ALA A 22 -38.91 -24.69 -15.98
CA ALA A 22 -38.94 -24.78 -14.53
C ALA A 22 -38.39 -23.45 -14.01
N GLN A 23 -39.29 -22.58 -13.54
CA GLN A 23 -38.94 -21.46 -12.70
C GLN A 23 -38.07 -22.00 -11.57
N SER A 24 -36.76 -21.71 -11.62
CA SER A 24 -35.86 -21.97 -10.52
C SER A 24 -36.39 -21.19 -9.33
N VAL A 25 -37.05 -21.88 -8.40
CA VAL A 25 -37.39 -21.30 -7.10
C VAL A 25 -36.05 -20.99 -6.45
N ASP A 26 -35.73 -19.71 -6.34
CA ASP A 26 -34.55 -19.25 -5.62
C ASP A 26 -34.61 -19.87 -4.22
N PRO A 27 -33.63 -20.69 -3.79
CA PRO A 27 -33.68 -21.38 -2.51
C PRO A 27 -33.95 -20.39 -1.38
N ALA A 28 -34.86 -20.74 -0.48
CA ALA A 28 -35.25 -19.87 0.62
C ALA A 28 -34.03 -19.47 1.48
N VAL A 29 -33.85 -18.17 1.70
CA VAL A 29 -32.79 -17.64 2.56
C VAL A 29 -33.07 -18.02 4.01
N VAL A 30 -32.09 -18.67 4.64
CA VAL A 30 -32.14 -19.14 6.02
C VAL A 30 -31.42 -18.12 6.93
N PRO A 31 -32.02 -17.70 8.05
CA PRO A 31 -31.34 -16.83 9.01
C PRO A 31 -30.08 -17.48 9.59
N ILE A 32 -29.02 -16.70 9.80
CA ILE A 32 -27.72 -17.21 10.29
C ILE A 32 -27.86 -17.87 11.67
N ARG A 33 -28.73 -17.36 12.55
CA ARG A 33 -29.01 -18.02 13.84
C ARG A 33 -29.52 -19.44 13.66
N THR A 34 -30.35 -19.68 12.64
CA THR A 34 -30.88 -21.01 12.34
C THR A 34 -29.76 -21.93 11.85
N ILE A 35 -28.88 -21.44 10.98
CA ILE A 35 -27.68 -22.19 10.55
C ILE A 35 -26.81 -22.59 11.74
N ASN A 36 -26.55 -21.65 12.64
CA ASN A 36 -25.77 -21.89 13.85
C ASN A 36 -26.41 -22.88 14.84
N GLN A 37 -27.71 -23.17 14.70
CA GLN A 37 -28.44 -24.15 15.51
C GLN A 37 -28.57 -25.52 14.83
N MET A 38 -28.20 -25.62 13.55
CA MET A 38 -28.20 -26.91 12.85
C MET A 38 -27.17 -27.85 13.49
N LYS A 39 -27.55 -29.12 13.56
CA LYS A 39 -26.74 -30.20 14.15
C LYS A 39 -26.18 -31.17 13.12
N ARG A 40 -26.67 -31.08 11.88
CA ARG A 40 -26.29 -31.98 10.80
C ARG A 40 -25.22 -31.31 9.96
N ASP A 41 -24.09 -31.97 9.87
CA ASP A 41 -23.01 -31.60 8.97
C ASP A 41 -23.43 -31.78 7.48
N ASN A 42 -22.75 -31.07 6.58
CA ASN A 42 -23.04 -31.04 5.14
C ASN A 42 -24.48 -30.63 4.80
N THR A 43 -25.09 -29.76 5.62
CA THR A 43 -26.47 -29.29 5.37
C THR A 43 -26.47 -28.18 4.33
N PRO A 44 -27.15 -28.34 3.17
CA PRO A 44 -27.24 -27.29 2.17
C PRO A 44 -28.14 -26.16 2.65
N ALA A 45 -27.72 -24.92 2.43
CA ALA A 45 -28.54 -23.75 2.69
C ALA A 45 -28.18 -22.59 1.78
N THR A 46 -29.01 -21.55 1.81
CA THR A 46 -28.71 -20.23 1.25
C THR A 46 -28.83 -19.23 2.38
N ILE A 47 -27.83 -18.38 2.54
CA ILE A 47 -27.78 -17.35 3.57
C ILE A 47 -27.54 -15.99 2.93
N GLU A 48 -27.95 -14.95 3.63
CA GLU A 48 -27.78 -13.58 3.20
C GLU A 48 -27.30 -12.74 4.39
N GLY A 49 -26.38 -11.81 4.15
CA GLY A 49 -25.89 -10.94 5.20
C GLY A 49 -24.92 -9.90 4.65
N ARG A 50 -24.38 -9.08 5.55
CA ARG A 50 -23.31 -8.13 5.27
C ARG A 50 -21.97 -8.71 5.72
N ILE A 51 -20.94 -8.55 4.91
CA ILE A 51 -19.57 -8.94 5.27
C ILE A 51 -19.05 -7.91 6.25
N VAL A 52 -18.67 -8.35 7.45
CA VAL A 52 -18.26 -7.43 8.53
C VAL A 52 -16.79 -7.52 8.88
N ARG A 53 -16.12 -8.59 8.44
CA ARG A 53 -14.68 -8.78 8.67
C ARG A 53 -14.12 -9.82 7.70
N GLN A 54 -12.98 -9.53 7.07
CA GLN A 54 -12.19 -10.55 6.37
C GLN A 54 -11.31 -11.30 7.38
N VAL A 55 -11.19 -12.62 7.27
CA VAL A 55 -10.40 -13.46 8.18
C VAL A 55 -9.14 -13.98 7.50
N LYS A 56 -9.25 -14.46 6.26
CA LYS A 56 -8.15 -14.90 5.40
C LYS A 56 -8.44 -14.50 3.95
N GLN A 57 -7.58 -14.89 3.01
CA GLN A 57 -7.81 -14.65 1.57
C GLN A 57 -9.17 -15.17 1.09
N ASP A 58 -9.65 -16.29 1.60
CA ASP A 58 -10.87 -17.01 1.20
C ASP A 58 -11.96 -17.05 2.28
N GLU A 59 -11.65 -16.60 3.50
CA GLU A 59 -12.54 -16.67 4.65
C GLU A 59 -13.00 -15.29 5.14
N PHE A 60 -14.29 -15.12 5.43
CA PHE A 60 -14.84 -13.90 6.01
C PHE A 60 -16.00 -14.15 6.98
N ILE A 61 -16.32 -13.15 7.82
CA ILE A 61 -17.48 -13.16 8.70
C ILE A 61 -18.66 -12.48 8.00
N LEU A 62 -19.72 -13.26 7.77
CA LEU A 62 -21.01 -12.77 7.30
C LEU A 62 -21.93 -12.56 8.50
N GLN A 63 -22.63 -11.42 8.55
CA GLN A 63 -23.56 -11.07 9.62
C GLN A 63 -24.93 -10.66 9.07
N ASP A 64 -25.98 -11.17 9.69
CA ASP A 64 -27.35 -10.70 9.53
C ASP A 64 -27.89 -10.15 10.87
N ASN A 65 -29.18 -9.81 10.94
CA ASN A 65 -29.80 -9.33 12.18
C ASN A 65 -29.99 -10.43 13.25
N THR A 66 -29.68 -11.68 12.95
CA THR A 66 -29.87 -12.85 13.82
C THR A 66 -28.57 -13.42 14.36
N GLY A 67 -27.44 -13.21 13.68
CA GLY A 67 -26.12 -13.65 14.13
C GLY A 67 -25.03 -13.46 13.08
N SER A 68 -23.88 -14.10 13.31
CA SER A 68 -22.75 -14.14 12.39
C SER A 68 -22.24 -15.56 12.17
N ILE A 69 -21.56 -15.79 11.05
CA ILE A 69 -20.94 -17.07 10.70
C ILE A 69 -19.67 -16.85 9.87
N LEU A 70 -18.68 -17.74 10.04
CA LEU A 70 -17.53 -17.82 9.16
C LEU A 70 -17.97 -18.44 7.82
N VAL A 71 -17.66 -17.76 6.73
CA VAL A 71 -17.90 -18.22 5.37
C VAL A 71 -16.54 -18.48 4.75
N ASP A 72 -16.35 -19.69 4.24
CA ASP A 72 -15.20 -20.12 3.45
C ASP A 72 -15.63 -20.23 1.99
N VAL A 73 -14.81 -19.73 1.09
CA VAL A 73 -15.12 -19.56 -0.32
C VAL A 73 -13.98 -20.13 -1.13
N GLU A 74 -14.26 -21.09 -2.01
CA GLU A 74 -13.22 -21.60 -2.91
C GLU A 74 -12.55 -20.44 -3.66
N ARG A 75 -11.21 -20.39 -3.64
CA ARG A 75 -10.38 -19.25 -4.08
C ARG A 75 -10.77 -18.70 -5.47
N GLU A 76 -11.30 -19.56 -6.34
CA GLU A 76 -11.71 -19.26 -7.72
C GLU A 76 -12.97 -18.37 -7.82
N ILE A 77 -13.81 -18.33 -6.78
CA ILE A 77 -15.05 -17.54 -6.72
C ILE A 77 -14.98 -16.36 -5.74
N HIS A 78 -13.81 -16.11 -5.12
CA HIS A 78 -13.62 -15.05 -4.12
C HIS A 78 -13.39 -13.64 -4.73
N PHE A 79 -13.19 -13.52 -6.05
CA PHE A 79 -12.81 -12.24 -6.66
C PHE A 79 -13.92 -11.18 -6.52
N GLY A 80 -13.60 -10.04 -5.90
CA GLY A 80 -14.50 -8.89 -5.74
C GLY A 80 -15.32 -8.87 -4.44
N ILE A 81 -15.10 -9.83 -3.54
CA ILE A 81 -15.69 -9.88 -2.20
C ILE A 81 -14.94 -8.93 -1.25
N ARG A 82 -15.65 -8.08 -0.52
CA ARG A 82 -15.06 -7.13 0.43
C ARG A 82 -15.95 -6.82 1.63
N VAL A 83 -15.31 -6.41 2.73
CA VAL A 83 -15.99 -5.91 3.92
C VAL A 83 -16.94 -4.76 3.55
N GLY A 84 -18.15 -4.82 4.09
CA GLY A 84 -19.22 -3.87 3.83
C GLY A 84 -20.21 -4.32 2.77
N GLN A 85 -19.91 -5.25 1.87
CA GLN A 85 -20.87 -5.74 0.88
C GLN A 85 -22.00 -6.53 1.53
N ARG A 86 -23.21 -6.44 0.96
CA ARG A 86 -24.29 -7.39 1.25
C ARG A 86 -24.30 -8.45 0.17
N ILE A 87 -24.21 -9.71 0.58
CA ILE A 87 -24.17 -10.85 -0.33
C ILE A 87 -25.27 -11.86 0.00
N ARG A 88 -25.66 -12.62 -1.02
CA ARG A 88 -26.37 -13.90 -0.90
C ARG A 88 -25.41 -15.00 -1.30
N THR A 89 -25.31 -16.04 -0.49
CA THR A 89 -24.45 -17.19 -0.80
C THR A 89 -25.19 -18.50 -0.57
N SER A 90 -25.00 -19.43 -1.49
CA SER A 90 -25.49 -20.81 -1.39
C SER A 90 -24.31 -21.75 -1.18
N GLY A 91 -24.47 -22.74 -0.33
CA GLY A 91 -23.37 -23.58 0.11
C GLY A 91 -23.80 -24.69 1.06
N ILE A 92 -22.82 -25.23 1.78
CA ILE A 92 -23.03 -26.25 2.81
C ILE A 92 -22.50 -25.75 4.16
N LEU A 93 -23.24 -26.06 5.22
CA LEU A 93 -22.73 -25.93 6.58
C LEU A 93 -21.77 -27.10 6.85
N ASP A 94 -20.51 -26.80 7.12
CA ASP A 94 -19.50 -27.72 7.61
C ASP A 94 -19.38 -27.59 9.14
N ILE A 95 -19.46 -28.72 9.84
CA ILE A 95 -19.32 -28.80 11.29
C ILE A 95 -18.15 -29.72 11.61
N ASN A 96 -17.05 -29.16 12.11
CA ASN A 96 -15.88 -29.96 12.46
C ASN A 96 -16.12 -30.83 13.71
N LEU A 97 -15.19 -31.73 14.00
CA LEU A 97 -15.25 -32.67 15.13
C LEU A 97 -15.35 -31.99 16.51
N PHE A 98 -15.00 -30.70 16.61
CA PHE A 98 -15.04 -29.90 17.83
C PHE A 98 -16.25 -28.94 17.88
N GLY A 99 -17.15 -29.01 16.89
CA GLY A 99 -18.38 -28.21 16.82
C GLY A 99 -18.20 -26.78 16.31
N SER A 100 -17.03 -26.43 15.77
CA SER A 100 -16.86 -25.18 15.01
C SER A 100 -17.70 -25.27 13.73
N ARG A 101 -18.30 -24.14 13.35
CA ARG A 101 -19.21 -24.04 12.21
C ARG A 101 -18.63 -23.10 11.18
N GLU A 102 -18.63 -23.55 9.95
CA GLU A 102 -18.19 -22.82 8.78
C GLU A 102 -19.19 -23.04 7.65
N PHE A 103 -19.44 -22.01 6.84
CA PHE A 103 -20.30 -22.11 5.68
C PHE A 103 -19.46 -22.12 4.41
N LYS A 104 -19.32 -23.29 3.78
CA LYS A 104 -18.58 -23.45 2.53
C LYS A 104 -19.44 -22.98 1.36
N ALA A 105 -19.21 -21.76 0.92
CA ALA A 105 -19.90 -21.13 -0.18
C ALA A 105 -19.52 -21.79 -1.51
N ARG A 106 -20.53 -22.04 -2.34
CA ARG A 106 -20.36 -22.55 -3.71
C ARG A 106 -20.77 -21.55 -4.77
N ASN A 107 -21.69 -20.66 -4.43
CA ASN A 107 -22.09 -19.54 -5.29
C ASN A 107 -22.30 -18.31 -4.44
N ILE A 108 -21.83 -17.17 -4.93
CA ILE A 108 -21.97 -15.87 -4.26
C ILE A 108 -22.61 -14.90 -5.25
N THR A 109 -23.59 -14.15 -4.76
CA THR A 109 -24.23 -13.06 -5.47
C THR A 109 -24.09 -11.81 -4.62
N ILE A 110 -23.41 -10.79 -5.15
CA ILE A 110 -23.35 -9.47 -4.53
C ILE A 110 -24.73 -8.82 -4.75
N LEU A 111 -25.44 -8.55 -3.65
CA LEU A 111 -26.77 -7.94 -3.68
C LEU A 111 -26.70 -6.41 -3.58
N GLU A 112 -25.72 -5.92 -2.84
CA GLU A 112 -25.43 -4.50 -2.66
C GLU A 112 -23.91 -4.36 -2.63
N ASP A 113 -23.36 -3.73 -3.66
CA ASP A 113 -21.94 -3.41 -3.67
C ASP A 113 -21.68 -2.13 -2.86
N VAL A 114 -20.47 -2.02 -2.31
CA VAL A 114 -20.04 -0.82 -1.60
C VAL A 114 -20.20 0.41 -2.50
N LYS A 115 -19.83 0.31 -3.78
CA LYS A 115 -19.95 1.39 -4.79
C LYS A 115 -21.38 1.86 -5.06
N ASP A 116 -22.38 1.02 -4.80
CA ASP A 116 -23.80 1.36 -5.00
C ASP A 116 -24.38 2.10 -3.79
N LEU A 117 -23.62 2.20 -2.70
CA LEU A 117 -23.93 3.10 -1.59
C LEU A 117 -23.59 4.54 -2.04
N PRO A 118 -24.49 5.53 -1.89
CA PRO A 118 -24.39 6.86 -2.51
C PRO A 118 -23.15 7.72 -2.18
N THR A 119 -22.16 7.22 -1.43
CA THR A 119 -21.04 8.00 -0.90
C THR A 119 -19.74 7.22 -0.63
N SER A 120 -19.58 5.94 -1.02
CA SER A 120 -18.45 5.16 -0.49
C SER A 120 -17.13 5.41 -1.21
N ASP A 121 -16.38 6.43 -0.78
CA ASP A 121 -14.93 6.42 -0.98
C ASP A 121 -14.35 5.19 -0.24
N PRO A 122 -13.62 4.28 -0.92
CA PRO A 122 -13.01 3.11 -0.27
C PRO A 122 -12.19 3.46 0.97
N SER A 123 -11.63 4.68 1.03
CA SER A 123 -10.86 5.16 2.18
C SER A 123 -11.68 5.27 3.48
N THR A 124 -13.01 5.36 3.37
CA THR A 124 -13.94 5.56 4.49
C THR A 124 -14.52 4.25 5.03
N ARG A 125 -14.07 3.11 4.47
CA ARG A 125 -14.49 1.79 4.92
C ARG A 125 -14.13 1.61 6.42
N PRO A 126 -15.02 0.99 7.22
CA PRO A 126 -14.82 0.86 8.66
C PRO A 126 -13.64 -0.05 9.05
N ASP A 127 -13.14 -0.87 8.12
CA ASP A 127 -12.00 -1.76 8.32
C ASP A 127 -10.65 -1.16 7.90
N VAL A 128 -10.63 0.07 7.37
CA VAL A 128 -9.38 0.79 7.03
C VAL A 128 -8.69 1.27 8.32
N ARG A 129 -7.44 0.84 8.51
CA ARG A 129 -6.60 1.19 9.66
C ARG A 129 -5.48 2.14 9.29
N TYR A 130 -4.97 2.88 10.28
CA TYR A 130 -3.68 3.57 10.15
C TYR A 130 -2.54 2.56 10.07
N ILE A 131 -1.57 2.85 9.21
CA ILE A 131 -0.35 2.08 9.04
C ILE A 131 0.43 2.04 10.37
N SER A 132 0.49 3.13 11.13
CA SER A 132 1.09 3.14 12.47
C SER A 132 0.42 2.14 13.43
N ASN A 133 -0.91 2.06 13.40
CA ASN A 133 -1.67 1.10 14.20
C ASN A 133 -1.35 -0.34 13.77
N VAL A 134 -1.21 -0.57 12.47
CA VAL A 134 -0.83 -1.88 11.91
C VAL A 134 0.58 -2.28 12.39
N TYR A 135 1.57 -1.39 12.39
CA TYR A 135 2.90 -1.68 12.94
C TYR A 135 2.87 -2.11 14.41
N MET A 136 2.05 -1.45 15.23
CA MET A 136 2.03 -1.68 16.68
C MET A 136 1.23 -2.91 17.11
N THR A 137 0.18 -3.25 16.36
CA THR A 137 -0.81 -4.25 16.80
C THR A 137 -1.03 -5.39 15.82
N GLY A 138 -0.51 -5.25 14.59
CA GLY A 138 -0.59 -6.24 13.54
C GLY A 138 0.14 -7.52 13.90
N LYS A 139 -0.37 -8.65 13.40
CA LYS A 139 0.22 -9.98 13.57
C LYS A 139 0.50 -10.61 12.22
N ASP A 140 1.51 -11.47 12.19
CA ASP A 140 1.83 -12.30 11.05
C ASP A 140 0.59 -13.11 10.61
N GLY A 141 0.30 -13.09 9.31
CA GLY A 141 -0.88 -13.69 8.67
C GLY A 141 -2.20 -12.94 8.90
N GLU A 142 -2.19 -11.76 9.54
CA GLU A 142 -3.41 -10.98 9.75
C GLU A 142 -3.87 -10.29 8.46
N ILE A 143 -5.15 -10.42 8.10
CA ILE A 143 -5.72 -9.60 7.02
C ILE A 143 -5.96 -8.17 7.53
N VAL A 144 -5.29 -7.21 6.89
CA VAL A 144 -5.44 -5.78 7.17
C VAL A 144 -5.95 -5.04 5.95
N THR A 145 -6.71 -3.98 6.20
CA THR A 145 -7.02 -2.97 5.18
C THR A 145 -6.37 -1.66 5.59
N VAL A 146 -5.57 -1.07 4.71
CA VAL A 146 -4.93 0.24 4.92
C VAL A 146 -5.22 1.15 3.74
N ALA A 147 -5.19 2.44 3.98
CA ALA A 147 -5.26 3.45 2.93
C ALA A 147 -4.00 4.31 2.97
N GLY A 148 -3.52 4.73 1.81
CA GLY A 148 -2.33 5.55 1.72
C GLY A 148 -2.10 6.10 0.33
N GLN A 149 -1.15 7.02 0.23
CA GLN A 149 -0.61 7.51 -1.02
C GLN A 149 0.63 6.70 -1.40
N ILE A 150 0.73 6.24 -2.65
CA ILE A 150 1.93 5.61 -3.17
C ILE A 150 3.04 6.66 -3.16
N VAL A 151 4.08 6.47 -2.33
CA VAL A 151 5.22 7.39 -2.23
C VAL A 151 6.43 6.89 -3.00
N ARG A 152 6.50 5.58 -3.26
CA ARG A 152 7.62 4.98 -3.97
C ARG A 152 7.21 3.69 -4.67
N ARG A 153 7.92 3.37 -5.75
CA ARG A 153 7.90 2.04 -6.37
C ARG A 153 9.26 1.40 -6.16
N LEU A 154 9.29 0.23 -5.57
CA LEU A 154 10.54 -0.51 -5.34
C LEU A 154 10.89 -1.34 -6.56
N ASP A 155 9.90 -2.03 -7.15
CA ASP A 155 10.05 -2.73 -8.41
C ASP A 155 8.70 -2.88 -9.16
N SER A 156 8.60 -3.82 -10.08
CA SER A 156 7.37 -4.07 -10.84
C SER A 156 6.17 -4.54 -10.00
N ARG A 157 6.40 -5.09 -8.81
CA ARG A 157 5.42 -5.70 -7.88
C ARG A 157 5.33 -4.95 -6.56
N GLU A 158 6.43 -4.40 -6.06
CA GLU A 158 6.47 -3.77 -4.75
C GLU A 158 6.32 -2.24 -4.83
N ILE A 159 5.42 -1.71 -4.01
CA ILE A 159 5.23 -0.26 -3.81
C ILE A 159 5.27 0.09 -2.32
N ILE A 160 5.62 1.32 -2.00
CA ILE A 160 5.48 1.87 -0.64
C ILE A 160 4.30 2.83 -0.65
N ILE A 161 3.38 2.62 0.30
CA ILE A 161 2.34 3.60 0.60
C ILE A 161 2.61 4.29 1.94
N ARG A 162 2.30 5.59 1.99
CA ARG A 162 2.34 6.41 3.21
C ARG A 162 0.95 6.88 3.57
N ASP A 163 0.64 6.94 4.86
CA ASP A 163 -0.59 7.53 5.35
C ASP A 163 -0.39 8.83 6.15
N GLU A 164 -1.49 9.42 6.60
CA GLU A 164 -1.47 10.66 7.39
C GLU A 164 -0.97 10.49 8.84
N SER A 165 -0.74 9.26 9.32
CA SER A 165 0.05 9.06 10.54
C SER A 165 1.56 9.18 10.32
N GLY A 166 1.99 9.33 9.06
CA GLY A 166 3.40 9.28 8.67
C GLY A 166 3.93 7.86 8.51
N GLY A 167 3.13 6.85 8.80
CA GLY A 167 3.50 5.45 8.65
C GLY A 167 3.66 5.08 7.17
N GLU A 168 4.69 4.31 6.87
CA GLU A 168 4.96 3.77 5.54
C GLU A 168 5.01 2.26 5.56
N ILE A 169 4.34 1.59 4.62
CA ILE A 169 4.34 0.13 4.52
C ILE A 169 4.59 -0.32 3.08
N ILE A 170 5.32 -1.42 2.94
CA ILE A 170 5.54 -2.07 1.65
C ILE A 170 4.29 -2.88 1.31
N VAL A 171 3.89 -2.82 0.05
CA VAL A 171 2.78 -3.59 -0.50
C VAL A 171 3.33 -4.42 -1.66
N ASP A 172 3.28 -5.74 -1.54
CA ASP A 172 3.49 -6.65 -2.67
C ASP A 172 2.19 -6.72 -3.48
N ALA A 173 2.18 -5.98 -4.58
CA ALA A 173 1.15 -6.01 -5.60
C ALA A 173 1.53 -7.00 -6.71
N GLU A 174 1.33 -8.29 -6.44
CA GLU A 174 1.66 -9.39 -7.36
C GLU A 174 1.28 -9.06 -8.83
N TYR A 175 2.28 -9.07 -9.72
CA TYR A 175 2.12 -8.61 -11.11
C TYR A 175 1.03 -9.38 -11.88
N SER A 176 0.87 -10.68 -11.59
CA SER A 176 -0.14 -11.54 -12.22
C SER A 176 -1.58 -11.03 -11.96
N ARG A 177 -1.80 -10.34 -10.83
CA ARG A 177 -3.10 -9.81 -10.40
C ARG A 177 -3.26 -8.33 -10.70
N PHE A 178 -2.20 -7.55 -10.54
CA PHE A 178 -2.26 -6.09 -10.56
C PHE A 178 -1.39 -5.43 -11.63
N GLY A 179 -0.72 -6.19 -12.50
CA GLY A 179 0.23 -5.66 -13.48
C GLY A 179 -0.36 -4.67 -14.50
N ASN A 180 -1.70 -4.67 -14.67
CA ASN A 180 -2.43 -3.71 -15.52
C ASN A 180 -3.03 -2.54 -14.74
N MET A 181 -2.94 -2.52 -13.41
CA MET A 181 -3.39 -1.37 -12.62
C MET A 181 -2.38 -0.24 -12.74
N PRO A 182 -2.83 1.01 -12.95
CA PRO A 182 -1.92 2.14 -13.13
C PRO A 182 -1.39 2.60 -11.77
N LEU A 183 -0.67 1.76 -11.03
CA LEU A 183 -0.12 2.05 -9.68
C LEU A 183 1.08 3.00 -9.78
N ASN A 184 0.79 4.29 -9.88
CA ASN A 184 1.77 5.36 -10.01
C ASN A 184 2.02 6.05 -8.68
N VAL A 185 3.26 6.50 -8.45
CA VAL A 185 3.60 7.37 -7.33
C VAL A 185 2.66 8.60 -7.33
N GLY A 186 2.28 9.05 -6.14
CA GLY A 186 1.33 10.13 -5.90
C GLY A 186 -0.14 9.68 -5.81
N GLN A 187 -0.49 8.49 -6.28
CA GLN A 187 -1.88 8.02 -6.23
C GLN A 187 -2.30 7.56 -4.85
N LYS A 188 -3.56 7.84 -4.50
CA LYS A 188 -4.18 7.31 -3.28
C LYS A 188 -4.83 5.96 -3.57
N ILE A 189 -4.52 4.97 -2.75
CA ILE A 189 -5.06 3.63 -2.85
C ILE A 189 -5.53 3.12 -1.50
N VAL A 190 -6.42 2.12 -1.55
CA VAL A 190 -6.78 1.27 -0.42
C VAL A 190 -6.31 -0.13 -0.74
N VAL A 191 -5.56 -0.73 0.18
CA VAL A 191 -4.99 -2.07 0.05
C VAL A 191 -5.61 -2.93 1.12
N THR A 192 -6.20 -4.06 0.72
CA THR A 192 -6.55 -5.16 1.62
C THR A 192 -5.63 -6.33 1.31
N GLY A 193 -4.98 -6.89 2.32
CA GLY A 193 -4.02 -7.97 2.13
C GLY A 193 -3.59 -8.64 3.43
N GLU A 194 -2.80 -9.68 3.30
CA GLU A 194 -2.20 -10.40 4.43
C GLU A 194 -0.93 -9.70 4.89
N LEU A 195 -0.78 -9.55 6.20
CA LEU A 195 0.39 -8.97 6.82
C LEU A 195 1.47 -10.05 6.94
N ASP A 196 2.56 -9.92 6.21
CA ASP A 196 3.73 -10.81 6.35
C ASP A 196 4.77 -10.12 7.25
N ILE A 197 5.15 -10.81 8.33
CA ILE A 197 6.25 -10.41 9.22
C ILE A 197 7.43 -11.33 8.97
N TYR A 198 8.36 -10.88 8.15
CA TYR A 198 9.51 -11.69 7.74
C TYR A 198 10.34 -12.13 8.95
N TRP A 199 10.58 -13.45 9.07
CA TRP A 199 11.31 -14.06 10.18
C TRP A 199 12.81 -13.74 10.09
N GLY A 200 13.20 -12.57 10.60
CA GLY A 200 14.60 -12.11 10.65
C GLY A 200 14.83 -10.63 10.32
N GLY A 201 13.79 -9.85 10.06
CA GLY A 201 13.89 -8.40 9.91
C GLY A 201 12.65 -7.69 10.48
N PRO A 202 12.71 -6.38 10.78
CA PRO A 202 11.59 -5.60 11.30
C PRO A 202 10.55 -5.26 10.20
N TRP A 203 10.65 -5.89 9.02
CA TRP A 203 9.87 -5.53 7.85
C TRP A 203 8.45 -6.07 7.97
N LEU A 204 7.53 -5.14 7.76
CA LEU A 204 6.12 -5.43 7.67
C LEU A 204 5.72 -5.15 6.23
N GLU A 205 5.20 -6.15 5.55
CA GLU A 205 4.66 -6.00 4.21
C GLU A 205 3.23 -6.48 4.14
N ILE A 206 2.49 -5.97 3.16
CA ILE A 206 1.15 -6.43 2.84
C ILE A 206 1.21 -7.19 1.53
N GLU A 207 0.97 -8.50 1.57
CA GLU A 207 0.64 -9.28 0.38
C GLU A 207 -0.76 -8.87 -0.11
N ALA A 208 -0.82 -8.09 -1.19
CA ALA A 208 -2.07 -7.49 -1.61
C ALA A 208 -3.05 -8.56 -2.15
N HIS A 209 -4.22 -8.64 -1.53
CA HIS A 209 -5.36 -9.41 -2.05
C HIS A 209 -6.25 -8.55 -2.93
N GLN A 210 -6.34 -7.25 -2.61
CA GLN A 210 -7.16 -6.30 -3.33
C GLN A 210 -6.54 -4.90 -3.24
N ILE A 211 -6.54 -4.20 -4.37
CA ILE A 211 -6.16 -2.77 -4.44
C ILE A 211 -7.33 -2.00 -5.06
N GLU A 212 -7.72 -0.91 -4.42
CA GLU A 212 -8.75 0.01 -4.90
C GLU A 212 -8.18 1.41 -5.05
N MET A 213 -8.50 2.10 -6.16
CA MET A 213 -8.15 3.51 -6.33
C MET A 213 -9.04 4.37 -5.44
N ALA A 214 -8.43 5.19 -4.58
CA ALA A 214 -9.14 6.20 -3.79
C ALA A 214 -9.14 7.53 -4.54
N VAL A 215 -10.33 8.13 -4.68
CA VAL A 215 -10.55 9.35 -5.50
C VAL A 215 -10.68 10.62 -4.66
N LYS A 216 -10.76 10.48 -3.33
CA LYS A 216 -10.94 11.59 -2.40
C LYS A 216 -9.92 11.50 -1.27
N GLU A 217 -9.92 12.54 -0.44
CA GLU A 217 -9.13 12.59 0.78
C GLU A 217 -9.50 11.44 1.70
N ILE A 218 -8.49 10.78 2.26
CA ILE A 218 -8.69 9.59 3.09
C ILE A 218 -9.24 10.04 4.44
N VAL A 219 -10.48 9.66 4.77
CA VAL A 219 -11.12 10.02 6.04
C VAL A 219 -11.32 8.76 6.87
N ARG A 220 -10.62 8.67 8.01
CA ARG A 220 -10.62 7.49 8.88
C ARG A 220 -11.51 7.65 10.10
N LYS A 221 -12.06 6.52 10.57
CA LYS A 221 -12.92 6.45 11.77
C LYS A 221 -12.14 6.22 13.06
N GLU A 222 -11.04 5.48 13.01
CA GLU A 222 -10.15 5.36 14.16
C GLU A 222 -9.24 6.60 14.27
N ALA A 223 -8.65 6.82 15.44
CA ALA A 223 -7.58 7.80 15.61
C ALA A 223 -6.23 7.08 15.43
N PRO A 224 -5.19 7.77 14.92
CA PRO A 224 -3.85 7.20 14.97
C PRO A 224 -3.45 7.01 16.43
N VAL A 225 -2.72 5.93 16.74
CA VAL A 225 -2.14 5.75 18.07
C VAL A 225 -1.28 6.96 18.40
N GLN A 226 -1.55 7.57 19.56
CA GLN A 226 -0.70 8.64 20.06
C GLN A 226 0.62 8.05 20.49
N LEU A 227 1.69 8.44 19.79
CA LEU A 227 3.04 8.01 20.06
C LEU A 227 3.65 8.92 21.12
N THR A 228 3.97 8.36 22.29
CA THR A 228 4.66 9.10 23.36
C THR A 228 6.13 9.18 23.04
N VAL A 229 6.65 10.39 22.85
CA VAL A 229 8.08 10.65 22.71
C VAL A 229 8.74 10.48 24.09
N ILE A 230 9.74 9.61 24.19
CA ILE A 230 10.56 9.42 25.38
C ILE A 230 12.01 9.81 25.12
N PRO A 231 12.76 10.26 26.15
CA PRO A 231 14.18 10.56 26.02
C PRO A 231 15.01 9.31 25.68
N ILE A 232 16.11 9.50 24.94
CA ILE A 232 17.05 8.41 24.61
C ILE A 232 17.57 7.74 25.89
N SER A 233 17.86 8.49 26.96
CA SER A 233 18.29 7.89 28.23
C SER A 233 17.28 6.88 28.79
N ASP A 234 15.98 7.14 28.62
CA ASP A 234 14.93 6.24 29.11
C ASP A 234 14.86 4.98 28.25
N VAL A 235 15.09 5.09 26.93
CA VAL A 235 15.25 3.92 26.04
C VAL A 235 16.43 3.07 26.51
N LEU A 236 17.58 3.72 26.74
CA LEU A 236 18.82 3.04 27.14
C LEU A 236 18.71 2.33 28.49
N ILE A 237 17.98 2.90 29.45
CA ILE A 237 17.87 2.35 30.81
C ILE A 237 16.70 1.37 30.94
N ASN A 238 15.53 1.71 30.41
CA ASN A 238 14.27 1.04 30.77
C ASN A 238 13.68 0.14 29.68
N ALA A 239 14.00 0.38 28.40
CA ALA A 239 13.45 -0.43 27.32
C ALA A 239 14.08 -1.83 27.28
N ASN A 240 13.29 -2.82 26.89
CA ASN A 240 13.70 -4.19 26.67
C ASN A 240 13.73 -4.50 25.16
N ASP A 241 14.37 -5.61 24.80
CA ASP A 241 14.35 -6.12 23.43
C ASP A 241 12.90 -6.32 22.95
N GLY A 242 12.60 -5.77 21.76
CA GLY A 242 11.28 -5.77 21.15
C GLY A 242 10.32 -4.66 21.61
N ASP A 243 10.67 -3.86 22.62
CA ASP A 243 9.82 -2.74 23.07
C ASP A 243 9.65 -1.70 21.96
N PHE A 244 8.44 -1.16 21.83
CA PHE A 244 8.17 -0.05 20.92
C PHE A 244 8.46 1.28 21.59
N VAL A 245 9.30 2.09 20.96
CA VAL A 245 9.68 3.42 21.46
C VAL A 245 9.49 4.47 20.39
N THR A 246 9.29 5.71 20.82
CA THR A 246 9.35 6.88 19.94
C THR A 246 10.29 7.90 20.55
N ILE A 247 11.25 8.39 19.76
CA ILE A 247 12.19 9.44 20.15
C ILE A 247 12.08 10.62 19.18
N THR A 248 12.56 11.79 19.60
CA THR A 248 12.80 12.92 18.70
C THR A 248 14.22 13.39 18.92
N ALA A 249 15.05 13.31 17.90
CA ALA A 249 16.49 13.49 18.03
C ALA A 249 17.10 14.01 16.73
N THR A 250 18.32 14.55 16.84
CA THR A 250 19.12 15.05 15.71
C THR A 250 20.01 13.93 15.18
N ILE A 251 20.11 13.76 13.86
CA ILE A 251 21.13 12.88 13.28
C ILE A 251 22.49 13.56 13.47
N LEU A 252 23.39 12.93 14.24
CA LEU A 252 24.76 13.40 14.40
C LEU A 252 25.64 13.01 13.23
N GLN A 253 25.57 11.74 12.86
CA GLN A 253 26.37 11.19 11.78
C GLN A 253 25.71 9.94 11.21
N ARG A 254 25.99 9.67 9.95
CA ARG A 254 25.74 8.36 9.35
C ARG A 254 26.86 7.40 9.77
N VAL A 255 26.49 6.25 10.34
CA VAL A 255 27.44 5.22 10.78
C VAL A 255 27.77 4.29 9.61
N ASP A 256 26.75 3.80 8.90
CA ASP A 256 26.91 3.06 7.65
C ASP A 256 25.68 3.23 6.71
N GLN A 257 25.34 2.22 5.89
CA GLN A 257 24.32 2.42 4.86
C GLN A 257 22.92 2.61 5.45
N ASP A 258 22.61 1.87 6.51
CA ASP A 258 21.34 1.78 7.24
C ASP A 258 21.43 2.50 8.59
N ASP A 259 22.61 2.59 9.20
CA ASP A 259 22.74 3.05 10.57
C ASP A 259 23.03 4.55 10.69
N PHE A 260 22.27 5.21 11.56
CA PHE A 260 22.41 6.61 11.89
C PHE A 260 22.54 6.80 13.40
N LEU A 261 23.52 7.60 13.81
CA LEU A 261 23.66 7.98 15.22
C LEU A 261 22.76 9.17 15.52
N PHE A 262 21.73 8.96 16.32
CA PHE A 262 20.82 10.00 16.79
C PHE A 262 21.24 10.53 18.16
N GLN A 263 21.01 11.82 18.40
CA GLN A 263 21.26 12.48 19.68
C GLN A 263 20.10 13.40 20.10
N ASP A 264 19.72 13.29 21.37
CA ASP A 264 18.92 14.29 22.09
C ASP A 264 19.74 14.86 23.27
N ASP A 265 19.10 15.62 24.16
CA ASP A 265 19.75 16.22 25.33
C ASP A 265 20.10 15.21 26.43
N THR A 266 19.65 13.96 26.30
CA THR A 266 19.82 12.90 27.31
C THR A 266 20.79 11.80 26.90
N GLY A 267 21.07 11.63 25.61
CA GLY A 267 22.02 10.62 25.15
C GLY A 267 22.11 10.48 23.63
N THR A 268 22.76 9.39 23.22
CA THR A 268 22.89 8.99 21.81
C THR A 268 22.44 7.55 21.64
N ILE A 269 21.82 7.23 20.50
CA ILE A 269 21.41 5.87 20.15
C ILE A 269 21.56 5.66 18.65
N THR A 270 21.93 4.44 18.25
CA THR A 270 21.91 4.05 16.84
C THR A 270 20.49 3.75 16.42
N VAL A 271 20.11 4.22 15.24
CA VAL A 271 18.84 3.91 14.58
C VAL A 271 19.17 3.26 13.25
N ASP A 272 18.77 2.00 13.10
CA ASP A 272 18.76 1.29 11.82
C ASP A 272 17.57 1.82 11.02
N ALA A 273 17.87 2.44 9.88
CA ALA A 273 16.92 2.95 8.91
C ALA A 273 17.15 2.31 7.53
N ASP A 274 16.64 1.09 7.36
CA ASP A 274 16.68 0.34 6.09
C ASP A 274 16.51 1.21 4.83
N PRO A 275 17.52 1.23 3.95
CA PRO A 275 17.46 1.92 2.66
C PRO A 275 16.26 1.53 1.78
N ARG A 276 15.77 0.29 1.83
CA ARG A 276 14.55 -0.15 1.11
C ARG A 276 13.31 0.59 1.57
N ARG A 277 13.32 1.18 2.77
CA ARG A 277 12.19 1.96 3.30
C ARG A 277 12.49 3.43 3.41
N PHE A 278 13.71 3.82 3.79
CA PHE A 278 14.00 5.19 4.20
C PHE A 278 14.92 5.97 3.28
N SER A 279 15.40 5.39 2.16
CA SER A 279 16.32 6.12 1.25
C SER A 279 15.72 7.41 0.67
N HIS A 280 14.39 7.52 0.56
CA HIS A 280 13.71 8.72 0.07
C HIS A 280 13.46 9.79 1.13
N HIS A 281 13.76 9.54 2.41
CA HIS A 281 13.51 10.50 3.49
C HIS A 281 14.58 11.61 3.55
N GLY A 282 15.65 11.51 2.76
CA GLY A 282 16.72 12.51 2.76
C GLY A 282 17.36 12.67 4.14
N LEU A 283 17.57 11.55 4.84
CA LEU A 283 18.18 11.51 6.17
C LEU A 283 19.55 12.19 6.09
N ALA A 284 19.69 13.28 6.83
CA ALA A 284 20.85 14.15 6.76
C ALA A 284 21.27 14.60 8.16
N GLU A 285 22.59 14.68 8.35
CA GLU A 285 23.23 15.15 9.57
C GLU A 285 22.76 16.56 9.93
N GLY A 286 22.62 16.82 11.23
CA GLY A 286 22.15 18.07 11.79
C GLY A 286 20.64 18.30 11.71
N ARG A 287 19.86 17.39 11.11
CA ARG A 287 18.39 17.49 11.06
C ARG A 287 17.73 16.70 12.18
N VAL A 288 16.59 17.22 12.63
CA VAL A 288 15.75 16.61 13.68
C VAL A 288 14.68 15.73 13.05
N TYR A 289 14.56 14.51 13.54
CA TYR A 289 13.50 13.57 13.15
C TYR A 289 12.82 13.01 14.39
N THR A 290 11.54 12.70 14.23
CA THR A 290 10.83 11.81 15.14
C THR A 290 10.92 10.40 14.58
N VAL A 291 11.43 9.47 15.39
CA VAL A 291 11.64 8.06 15.02
C VAL A 291 10.79 7.20 15.93
N THR A 292 9.97 6.33 15.34
CA THR A 292 9.27 5.25 16.05
C THR A 292 9.80 3.92 15.55
N GLY A 293 10.17 3.03 16.47
CA GLY A 293 10.76 1.76 16.11
C GLY A 293 10.73 0.74 17.25
N ARG A 294 11.28 -0.44 16.98
CA ARG A 294 11.48 -1.48 17.98
C ARG A 294 12.90 -1.40 18.52
N VAL A 295 13.05 -1.51 19.83
CA VAL A 295 14.37 -1.63 20.44
C VAL A 295 14.93 -3.00 20.14
N HIS A 296 16.15 -3.05 19.61
CA HIS A 296 16.94 -4.27 19.53
C HIS A 296 18.05 -4.20 20.58
N VAL A 297 18.26 -5.30 21.32
CA VAL A 297 19.32 -5.42 22.31
C VAL A 297 20.34 -6.46 21.86
N ASP A 298 21.56 -6.02 21.61
CA ASP A 298 22.67 -6.87 21.20
C ASP A 298 23.17 -7.79 22.33
N LEU A 299 23.99 -8.77 21.95
CA LEU A 299 24.62 -9.69 22.89
C LEU A 299 25.52 -8.98 23.93
N ASP A 300 26.06 -7.81 23.60
CA ASP A 300 26.87 -7.01 24.51
C ASP A 300 26.02 -6.04 25.38
N GLY A 301 24.70 -6.07 25.21
CA GLY A 301 23.74 -5.22 25.91
C GLY A 301 23.61 -3.81 25.33
N SER A 302 24.30 -3.50 24.24
CA SER A 302 24.05 -2.27 23.50
C SER A 302 22.65 -2.30 22.88
N LYS A 303 22.09 -1.11 22.65
CA LYS A 303 20.72 -0.94 22.16
C LYS A 303 20.71 -0.07 20.93
N GLU A 304 19.88 -0.47 19.99
CA GLU A 304 19.54 0.30 18.81
C GLU A 304 18.03 0.33 18.61
N ILE A 305 17.57 1.20 17.71
CA ILE A 305 16.17 1.25 17.30
C ILE A 305 16.08 0.83 15.84
N LEU A 306 15.37 -0.26 15.59
CA LEU A 306 14.95 -0.67 14.27
C LEU A 306 13.78 0.22 13.83
N ALA A 307 14.05 1.17 12.94
CA ALA A 307 13.08 2.20 12.56
C ALA A 307 11.89 1.62 11.81
N LEU A 308 10.68 2.01 12.23
CA LEU A 308 9.42 1.67 11.58
C LEU A 308 8.76 2.89 10.96
N ILE A 309 8.92 4.05 11.58
CA ILE A 309 8.42 5.33 11.10
C ILE A 309 9.51 6.36 11.36
N ILE A 310 9.87 7.12 10.33
CA ILE A 310 10.74 8.29 10.45
C ILE A 310 9.99 9.48 9.86
N THR A 311 9.86 10.55 10.64
CA THR A 311 9.24 11.79 10.19
C THR A 311 10.20 12.94 10.44
N ALA A 312 10.59 13.64 9.37
CA ALA A 312 11.36 14.87 9.49
C ALA A 312 10.53 15.93 10.22
N GLN A 313 11.08 16.52 11.29
CA GLN A 313 10.46 17.70 11.85
C GLN A 313 10.70 18.86 10.89
N ARG A 314 9.62 19.43 10.36
CA ARG A 314 9.70 20.75 9.73
C ARG A 314 10.11 21.73 10.81
N VAL A 315 11.37 22.15 10.78
CA VAL A 315 11.81 23.29 11.57
C VAL A 315 10.91 24.46 11.14
N GLN A 316 10.03 24.92 12.04
CA GLN A 316 9.48 26.26 11.91
C GLN A 316 10.67 27.19 12.07
N MET A 317 11.28 27.57 10.95
CA MET A 317 12.34 28.56 10.94
C MET A 317 11.74 29.86 11.47
N VAL A 318 11.98 30.16 12.74
CA VAL A 318 12.04 31.54 13.18
C VAL A 318 13.21 32.14 12.40
N GLU A 319 12.92 33.07 11.50
CA GLU A 319 13.91 33.78 10.70
C GLU A 319 14.91 34.51 11.60
N GLU A 320 15.98 33.84 12.03
CA GLU A 320 17.22 34.52 12.37
C GLU A 320 18.14 34.47 11.16
N LYS A 321 18.21 35.62 10.48
CA LYS A 321 19.18 35.96 9.43
C LYS A 321 20.58 35.57 9.87
N THR A 322 21.01 34.40 9.43
CA THR A 322 22.42 34.06 9.33
C THR A 322 22.63 33.61 7.89
N ASP A 323 23.45 34.34 7.14
CA ASP A 323 23.86 33.99 5.77
C ASP A 323 24.73 32.72 5.82
N VAL A 324 24.08 31.58 6.05
CA VAL A 324 24.63 30.25 5.77
C VAL A 324 24.13 29.90 4.38
N LEU A 325 25.05 29.50 3.49
CA LEU A 325 24.72 29.00 2.16
C LEU A 325 23.95 27.67 2.34
N ILE A 326 22.64 27.74 2.52
CA ILE A 326 21.78 26.55 2.63
C ILE A 326 21.85 25.85 1.28
N MET A 327 22.57 24.74 1.21
CA MET A 327 22.44 23.82 0.09
C MET A 327 21.04 23.24 0.16
N GLU A 328 20.20 23.61 -0.82
CA GLU A 328 18.89 22.98 -0.99
C GLU A 328 19.05 21.45 -1.08
N PRO A 329 18.23 20.68 -0.35
CA PRO A 329 18.34 19.22 -0.37
C PRO A 329 18.06 18.66 -1.76
N GLU A 330 18.89 17.71 -2.18
CA GLU A 330 18.63 16.87 -3.34
C GLU A 330 17.34 16.07 -3.09
N ILE A 331 16.38 16.16 -4.01
CA ILE A 331 15.13 15.39 -3.98
C ILE A 331 15.13 14.35 -5.11
N PRO A 332 14.38 13.23 -4.95
CA PRO A 332 14.19 12.28 -6.03
C PRO A 332 13.51 12.92 -7.24
N ILE A 333 13.89 12.51 -8.44
CA ILE A 333 13.29 13.01 -9.69
C ILE A 333 11.78 12.75 -9.72
N ALA A 334 11.32 11.62 -9.19
CA ALA A 334 9.89 11.34 -9.08
C ALA A 334 9.14 12.40 -8.26
N SER A 335 9.70 12.90 -7.15
CA SER A 335 9.05 13.92 -6.31
C SER A 335 8.81 15.23 -7.06
N VAL A 336 9.62 15.53 -8.09
CA VAL A 336 9.42 16.72 -8.93
C VAL A 336 8.05 16.67 -9.62
N TYR A 337 7.62 15.50 -10.11
CA TYR A 337 6.35 15.35 -10.81
C TYR A 337 5.11 15.47 -9.92
N TYR A 338 5.23 15.14 -8.63
CA TYR A 338 4.07 14.91 -7.76
C TYR A 338 3.95 15.88 -6.58
N GLU A 339 5.08 16.46 -6.14
CA GLU A 339 5.11 17.37 -4.99
C GLU A 339 5.36 18.82 -5.39
N LYS A 340 5.83 19.05 -6.63
CA LYS A 340 6.26 20.36 -7.10
C LYS A 340 5.30 20.90 -8.14
N SER A 341 5.08 22.20 -8.06
CA SER A 341 4.29 22.97 -9.00
C SER A 341 5.20 23.76 -9.94
N ASP A 342 4.61 24.28 -11.01
CA ASP A 342 5.27 25.23 -11.91
C ASP A 342 5.97 26.36 -11.13
N GLY A 343 7.24 26.59 -11.43
CA GLY A 343 8.09 27.59 -10.79
C GLY A 343 8.71 27.17 -9.45
N ASP A 344 8.42 25.98 -8.92
CA ASP A 344 9.02 25.53 -7.66
C ASP A 344 10.54 25.27 -7.84
N PRO A 345 11.38 25.70 -6.89
CA PRO A 345 12.79 25.38 -6.91
C PRO A 345 13.02 23.92 -6.53
N VAL A 346 13.91 23.26 -7.28
CA VAL A 346 14.31 21.88 -7.07
C VAL A 346 15.80 21.71 -7.24
N THR A 347 16.35 20.77 -6.47
CA THR A 347 17.70 20.24 -6.67
C THR A 347 17.55 18.73 -6.88
N VAL A 348 17.99 18.21 -8.01
CA VAL A 348 17.93 16.77 -8.35
C VAL A 348 19.30 16.26 -8.76
N ALA A 349 19.56 14.98 -8.57
CA ALA A 349 20.82 14.34 -8.96
C ALA A 349 20.55 13.08 -9.77
N GLY A 350 21.39 12.80 -10.77
CA GLY A 350 21.19 11.62 -11.61
C GLY A 350 22.27 11.46 -12.67
N SER A 351 22.11 10.42 -13.49
CA SER A 351 22.96 10.18 -14.66
C SER A 351 22.32 10.72 -15.92
N ILE A 352 23.11 11.35 -16.78
CA ILE A 352 22.67 11.77 -18.11
C ILE A 352 22.49 10.52 -18.97
N ILE A 353 21.27 10.23 -19.43
CA ILE A 353 20.98 9.01 -20.20
C ILE A 353 20.74 9.27 -21.68
N ARG A 354 20.40 10.51 -22.05
CA ARG A 354 20.08 10.88 -23.43
C ARG A 354 20.21 12.38 -23.63
N GLN A 355 20.76 12.79 -24.78
CA GLN A 355 20.71 14.18 -25.27
C GLN A 355 19.44 14.39 -26.10
N VAL A 356 18.72 15.50 -25.89
CA VAL A 356 17.45 15.82 -26.55
C VAL A 356 17.65 16.88 -27.61
N GLU A 357 18.26 17.98 -27.22
CA GLU A 357 18.68 19.10 -28.05
C GLU A 357 20.17 19.38 -27.76
N PRO A 358 20.86 20.30 -28.46
CA PRO A 358 22.29 20.54 -28.24
C PRO A 358 22.66 20.86 -26.78
N ASN A 359 21.72 21.38 -26.01
CA ASN A 359 21.92 21.78 -24.62
C ASN A 359 21.08 20.95 -23.63
N ASP A 360 19.97 20.35 -24.06
CA ASP A 360 19.02 19.69 -23.16
C ASP A 360 19.23 18.18 -23.08
N PHE A 361 18.99 17.60 -21.91
CA PHE A 361 19.23 16.18 -21.68
C PHE A 361 18.23 15.54 -20.73
N PHE A 362 18.06 14.23 -20.84
CA PHE A 362 17.36 13.42 -19.84
C PHE A 362 18.32 13.08 -18.71
N LEU A 363 17.94 13.48 -17.51
CA LEU A 363 18.53 13.06 -16.26
C LEU A 363 17.71 11.90 -15.70
N GLN A 364 18.36 10.83 -15.26
CA GLN A 364 17.70 9.68 -14.63
C GLN A 364 18.35 9.33 -13.30
N ASP A 365 17.51 9.07 -12.30
CA ASP A 365 17.88 8.43 -11.04
C ASP A 365 17.15 7.08 -10.92
N ASP A 366 17.13 6.49 -9.73
CA ASP A 366 16.42 5.24 -9.44
C ASP A 366 14.90 5.42 -9.35
N THR A 367 14.39 6.65 -9.26
CA THR A 367 12.97 6.98 -9.08
C THR A 367 12.28 7.43 -10.37
N GLY A 368 13.03 7.95 -11.34
CA GLY A 368 12.46 8.40 -12.60
C GLY A 368 13.48 9.07 -13.52
N SER A 369 12.96 9.68 -14.58
CA SER A 369 13.76 10.50 -15.49
C SER A 369 13.04 11.79 -15.83
N ILE A 370 13.76 12.90 -15.91
CA ILE A 370 13.22 14.21 -16.25
C ILE A 370 14.09 14.91 -17.28
N VAL A 371 13.47 15.75 -18.11
CA VAL A 371 14.20 16.61 -19.04
C VAL A 371 14.78 17.78 -18.26
N ILE A 372 16.05 18.06 -18.50
CA ILE A 372 16.74 19.24 -18.02
C ILE A 372 16.92 20.19 -19.19
N ASN A 373 16.27 21.35 -19.12
CA ASN A 373 16.42 22.45 -20.05
C ASN A 373 17.64 23.29 -19.63
N VAL A 374 18.60 23.43 -20.52
CA VAL A 374 19.85 24.13 -20.24
C VAL A 374 19.89 25.46 -21.00
N PRO A 375 19.97 26.60 -20.29
CA PRO A 375 20.12 27.89 -20.93
C PRO A 375 21.36 27.94 -21.84
N GLU A 376 21.16 28.32 -23.10
CA GLU A 376 22.22 28.43 -24.11
C GLU A 376 23.40 29.27 -23.59
N GLY A 377 24.63 28.80 -23.82
CA GLY A 377 25.85 29.52 -23.43
C GLY A 377 26.24 29.42 -21.96
N LYS A 378 25.37 28.94 -21.06
CA LYS A 378 25.60 29.00 -19.60
C LYS A 378 26.50 27.89 -19.07
N PHE A 379 26.43 26.70 -19.66
CA PHE A 379 27.14 25.50 -19.18
C PHE A 379 28.05 24.84 -20.24
N GLU A 380 28.41 25.55 -21.31
CA GLU A 380 29.23 25.03 -22.43
C GLU A 380 30.60 24.45 -22.02
N LYS A 381 31.08 24.80 -20.82
CA LYS A 381 32.36 24.32 -20.27
C LYS A 381 32.23 23.05 -19.43
N LEU A 382 31.02 22.59 -19.15
CA LEU A 382 30.77 21.37 -18.38
C LEU A 382 30.74 20.16 -19.31
N ASP A 383 31.30 19.04 -18.84
CA ASP A 383 31.20 17.75 -19.52
C ASP A 383 29.82 17.13 -19.22
N LEU A 384 28.85 17.41 -20.09
CA LEU A 384 27.48 16.88 -20.02
C LEU A 384 27.27 15.69 -20.96
N THR A 385 28.30 14.85 -21.13
CA THR A 385 28.18 13.64 -21.95
C THR A 385 27.30 12.56 -21.30
N ILE A 386 26.70 11.70 -22.12
CA ILE A 386 25.90 10.56 -21.65
C ILE A 386 26.74 9.68 -20.72
N GLY A 387 26.15 9.29 -19.59
CA GLY A 387 26.77 8.52 -18.51
C GLY A 387 27.34 9.37 -17.38
N ARG A 388 27.44 10.70 -17.54
CA ARG A 388 27.90 11.59 -16.47
C ARG A 388 26.87 11.73 -15.37
N PHE A 389 27.35 11.69 -14.13
CA PHE A 389 26.54 12.01 -12.96
C PHE A 389 26.58 13.51 -12.69
N VAL A 390 25.41 14.13 -12.59
CA VAL A 390 25.28 15.57 -12.38
C VAL A 390 24.25 15.87 -11.29
N ILE A 391 24.44 17.00 -10.63
CA ILE A 391 23.42 17.63 -9.77
C ILE A 391 22.94 18.87 -10.50
N VAL A 392 21.62 18.98 -10.64
CA VAL A 392 20.95 20.10 -11.30
C VAL A 392 20.11 20.83 -10.28
N LYS A 393 20.27 22.15 -10.23
CA LYS A 393 19.35 23.06 -9.56
C LYS A 393 18.56 23.80 -10.61
N GLY A 394 17.27 23.96 -10.39
CA GLY A 394 16.42 24.61 -11.37
C GLY A 394 15.03 24.92 -10.86
N LEU A 395 14.22 25.45 -11.77
CA LEU A 395 12.81 25.66 -11.54
C LEU A 395 12.03 24.62 -12.34
N VAL A 396 10.98 24.08 -11.75
CA VAL A 396 10.07 23.17 -12.44
C VAL A 396 9.30 23.95 -13.51
N ASP A 397 9.33 23.49 -14.76
CA ASP A 397 8.49 24.05 -15.83
C ASP A 397 7.38 23.04 -16.21
N SER A 398 6.13 23.48 -16.04
CA SER A 398 4.94 22.67 -16.28
C SER A 398 4.09 23.25 -17.40
N VAL A 399 3.93 22.52 -18.50
CA VAL A 399 2.98 22.89 -19.55
C VAL A 399 1.65 22.18 -19.31
N ASN A 400 0.58 22.96 -19.17
CA ASN A 400 -0.79 22.47 -18.89
C ASN A 400 -0.94 21.66 -17.58
N GLY A 401 -0.14 21.99 -16.54
CA GLY A 401 -0.22 21.34 -15.23
C GLY A 401 0.39 19.94 -15.18
N THR A 402 1.13 19.53 -16.21
CA THR A 402 2.02 18.38 -16.17
C THR A 402 3.45 18.91 -16.15
N VAL A 403 4.23 18.53 -15.14
CA VAL A 403 5.66 18.80 -15.09
C VAL A 403 6.32 18.13 -16.29
N ASN A 404 7.04 18.89 -17.11
CA ASN A 404 7.69 18.35 -18.30
C ASN A 404 9.22 18.42 -18.19
N GLU A 405 9.74 19.46 -17.53
CA GLU A 405 11.18 19.70 -17.46
C GLU A 405 11.59 20.54 -16.24
N ILE A 406 12.90 20.64 -16.04
CA ILE A 406 13.53 21.55 -15.08
C ILE A 406 14.40 22.54 -15.86
N ASP A 407 14.12 23.83 -15.68
CA ASP A 407 14.95 24.92 -16.15
C ASP A 407 16.20 25.06 -15.28
N ALA A 408 17.34 24.60 -15.79
CA ALA A 408 18.58 24.56 -15.03
C ALA A 408 19.11 25.97 -14.71
N THR A 409 19.13 26.31 -13.43
CA THR A 409 19.77 27.52 -12.92
C THR A 409 21.23 27.28 -12.55
N ASP A 410 21.58 26.04 -12.16
CA ASP A 410 22.95 25.61 -11.85
C ASP A 410 23.13 24.11 -12.17
N ILE A 411 24.32 23.72 -12.63
CA ILE A 411 24.68 22.33 -12.90
C ILE A 411 26.09 22.07 -12.37
N SER A 412 26.26 21.00 -11.61
CA SER A 412 27.57 20.52 -11.20
C SER A 412 27.79 19.07 -11.63
N VAL A 413 28.93 18.81 -12.28
CA VAL A 413 29.35 17.45 -12.65
C VAL A 413 30.09 16.84 -11.46
N ARG A 414 29.70 15.64 -11.05
CA ARG A 414 30.33 14.91 -9.95
C ARG A 414 30.71 13.49 -10.37
N LYS A 415 31.58 12.86 -9.58
CA LYS A 415 31.70 11.41 -9.62
C LYS A 415 30.43 10.78 -9.08
N ARG A 416 30.05 9.64 -9.63
CA ARG A 416 28.93 8.87 -9.11
C ARG A 416 29.27 8.45 -7.67
N PRO A 417 28.33 8.55 -6.71
CA PRO A 417 28.54 8.00 -5.38
C PRO A 417 28.92 6.51 -5.49
N GLY A 418 30.14 6.15 -5.04
CA GLY A 418 30.67 4.79 -5.13
C GLY A 418 31.71 4.53 -6.26
N GLU A 419 32.05 5.52 -7.09
CA GLU A 419 33.19 5.53 -8.03
C GLU A 419 34.30 6.53 -7.62
#